data_AF-L7E490-F1
#
_entry.id   AF-L7E490-F1
#
_cell.length_a   1.000
_cell.length_b   1.000
_cell.length_c   1.000
_cell.angle_alpha   90.00
_cell.angle_beta   90.00
_cell.angle_gamma   90.00
#
_symmetry.space_group_name_H-M   'P 1'
#
loop_
_entity.id
_entity.type
_entity.pdbx_description
1 polymer ?
#
loop_
_entity_poly.entity_id
_entity_poly.type
_entity_poly.pdbx_seq_one_letter_code
_entity_poly.pdbx_strand_id
1 'polypeptide(L)' 'MIKHQENGYLAKPFEVEDLTRGINWVLEDTERYNQLCIRARQKVEQEFTLEIQASKYLKLYNEIL' A
#
# COMPACT_ATOMS: atom_id res chain seq x y z
N MET A 1 -1.03 3.79 1.41
CA MET A 1 -0.71 3.95 -0.02
C MET A 1 0.39 2.96 -0.39
N ILE A 2 0.35 2.47 -1.63
CA ILE A 2 1.32 1.49 -2.14
C ILE A 2 2.68 2.16 -2.34
N LYS A 3 3.74 1.42 -2.04
CA LYS A 3 5.15 1.74 -2.26
C LYS A 3 5.74 0.65 -3.16
N HIS A 4 6.26 1.07 -4.31
CA HIS A 4 6.78 0.18 -5.35
C HIS A 4 7.82 -0.80 -4.77
N GLN A 5 7.60 -2.09 -5.00
CA GLN A 5 8.42 -3.23 -4.55
C GLN A 5 8.62 -3.39 -3.03
N GLU A 6 8.00 -2.55 -2.20
CA GLU A 6 8.00 -2.71 -0.74
C GLU A 6 6.74 -3.42 -0.23
N ASN A 7 5.57 -2.97 -0.69
CA ASN A 7 4.27 -3.51 -0.26
C ASN A 7 3.28 -3.69 -1.43
N GLY A 8 3.80 -3.63 -2.66
CA GLY A 8 3.06 -3.85 -3.91
C GLY A 8 3.89 -3.40 -5.11
N TYR A 9 3.33 -3.51 -6.31
CA TYR A 9 3.96 -3.02 -7.53
C TYR A 9 3.18 -1.83 -8.08
N LEU A 10 3.86 -0.72 -8.32
CA LEU A 10 3.30 0.44 -9.03
C LEU A 10 3.70 0.37 -10.49
N ALA A 11 2.76 -0.03 -11.34
CA ALA A 11 2.95 -0.01 -12.78
C ALA A 11 2.78 1.40 -13.32
N LYS A 12 3.50 1.71 -14.40
CA LYS A 12 3.31 2.95 -15.14
C LYS A 12 1.91 2.98 -15.77
N PRO A 13 1.14 4.08 -15.61
CA PRO A 13 -0.17 4.19 -16.21
C PRO A 13 -0.13 3.97 -17.71
N PHE A 14 -1.10 3.20 -18.22
CA PHE A 14 -1.29 2.91 -19.66
C PHE A 14 -0.16 2.12 -20.34
N GLU A 15 0.85 1.65 -19.60
CA GLU A 15 1.87 0.73 -20.11
C GLU A 15 1.50 -0.71 -19.74
N VAL A 16 0.84 -1.42 -20.66
CA VAL A 16 0.38 -2.81 -20.43
C VAL A 16 1.55 -3.74 -20.14
N GLU A 17 2.68 -3.53 -20.82
CA GLU A 17 3.90 -4.31 -20.64
C GLU A 17 4.46 -4.14 -19.22
N ASP A 18 4.32 -2.96 -18.61
CA ASP A 18 4.76 -2.72 -17.24
C ASP A 18 3.86 -3.39 -16.22
N LEU A 19 2.55 -3.41 -16.47
CA LEU A 19 1.60 -4.19 -15.68
C LEU A 19 1.92 -5.69 -15.76
N THR A 20 2.18 -6.23 -16.96
CA THR A 20 2.57 -7.63 -17.13
C THR A 20 3.87 -7.96 -16.40
N ARG A 21 4.89 -7.09 -16.50
CA ARG A 21 6.14 -7.23 -15.72
C ARG A 21 5.86 -7.23 -14.22
N GLY A 22 5.01 -6.33 -13.74
CA GLY A 22 4.63 -6.26 -12.33
C GLY A 22 3.96 -7.53 -11.83
N ILE A 23 3.00 -8.08 -12.59
CA ILE A 23 2.33 -9.34 -12.24
C ILE A 23 3.33 -10.48 -12.18
N ASN A 24 4.18 -10.64 -13.20
CA ASN A 24 5.20 -11.68 -13.23
C ASN A 24 6.18 -11.53 -12.06
N TRP A 25 6.66 -10.32 -11.81
CA TRP A 25 7.56 -10.02 -10.69
C TRP A 25 6.93 -10.33 -9.32
N VAL A 26 5.62 -10.15 -9.14
CA VAL A 26 4.96 -10.52 -7.89
C VAL A 26 4.86 -12.05 -7.74
N LEU A 27 4.61 -12.78 -8.82
CA LEU A 27 4.27 -14.22 -8.78
C LEU A 27 5.48 -15.16 -8.93
N GLU A 28 6.58 -14.71 -9.53
CA GLU A 28 7.73 -15.57 -9.83
C GLU A 28 8.53 -16.00 -8.58
N ASP A 29 8.30 -15.38 -7.42
CA ASP A 29 9.02 -15.61 -6.17
C ASP A 29 8.04 -15.65 -4.98
N THR A 30 7.85 -16.85 -4.45
CA THR A 30 6.92 -17.11 -3.34
C THR A 30 7.31 -16.41 -2.04
N GLU A 31 8.61 -16.27 -1.75
CA GLU A 31 9.05 -15.60 -0.53
C GLU A 31 8.75 -14.11 -0.62
N ARG A 32 9.10 -13.51 -1.75
CA ARG A 32 8.77 -12.11 -2.05
C ARG A 32 7.28 -11.85 -2.00
N TYR A 33 6.47 -12.71 -2.62
CA TYR A 33 5.00 -12.61 -2.57
C TYR A 33 4.49 -12.55 -1.12
N ASN A 34 4.94 -13.47 -0.26
CA ASN A 34 4.53 -13.49 1.15
C ASN A 34 4.95 -12.21 1.89
N GLN A 35 6.17 -11.72 1.65
CA GLN A 35 6.65 -10.47 2.25
C GLN A 35 5.84 -9.25 1.80
N LEU A 36 5.47 -9.17 0.52
CA LEU A 36 4.61 -8.11 -0.01
C LEU A 36 3.24 -8.11 0.68
N CYS A 37 2.62 -9.28 0.84
CA CYS A 37 1.33 -9.43 1.53
C CYS A 37 1.39 -8.96 2.99
N ILE A 38 2.42 -9.38 3.73
CA ILE A 38 2.62 -8.97 5.14
C ILE A 38 2.80 -7.45 5.23
N ARG A 39 3.67 -6.87 4.40
CA ARG A 39 3.96 -5.43 4.42
C ARG A 39 2.77 -4.59 3.96
N ALA A 40 1.98 -5.08 3.00
CA ALA A 40 0.74 -4.43 2.57
C ALA A 40 -0.25 -4.33 3.73
N ARG A 41 -0.45 -5.42 4.47
CA ARG A 41 -1.31 -5.46 5.65
C ARG A 41 -0.80 -4.53 6.76
N GLN A 42 0.48 -4.65 7.12
CA GLN A 42 1.10 -3.81 8.14
C GLN A 42 0.93 -2.32 7.84
N LYS A 43 1.10 -1.91 6.57
CA LYS A 43 0.89 -0.52 6.14
C LYS A 43 -0.54 -0.05 6.39
N VAL A 44 -1.54 -0.90 6.13
CA VAL A 44 -2.96 -0.58 6.38
C VAL A 44 -3.23 -0.43 7.87
N GLU A 45 -2.80 -1.40 8.68
CA GLU A 45 -2.97 -1.39 10.13
C GLU A 45 -2.26 -0.21 10.82
N GLN A 46 -1.16 0.28 10.26
CA GLN A 46 -0.39 1.38 10.85
C GLN A 46 -0.86 2.78 10.45
N GLU A 47 -1.62 2.94 9.36
CA GLU A 47 -1.88 4.28 8.80
C GLU A 47 -3.33 4.52 8.38
N PHE A 48 -4.11 3.46 8.13
CA PHE A 48 -5.41 3.54 7.47
C PHE A 48 -6.54 2.95 8.31
N THR A 49 -6.31 2.62 9.59
CA THR A 49 -7.41 2.19 10.47
C THR A 49 -8.38 3.32 10.76
N LEU A 50 -9.59 2.95 11.16
CA LEU A 50 -10.66 3.89 11.51
C LEU A 50 -10.24 4.79 12.68
N GLU A 51 -9.57 4.23 13.68
CA GLU A 51 -9.10 4.94 14.86
C GLU A 51 -8.11 6.03 14.48
N ILE A 52 -7.18 5.73 13.56
CA ILE A 52 -6.20 6.71 13.06
C ILE A 52 -6.90 7.81 12.28
N GLN A 53 -7.87 7.49 11.43
CA GLN A 53 -8.58 8.52 10.67
C GLN A 53 -9.43 9.40 11.59
N ALA A 54 -10.18 8.79 12.52
CA ALA A 54 -11.02 9.51 13.48
C ALA A 54 -10.18 10.47 14.33
N SER A 55 -9.02 10.02 14.82
CA SER A 55 -8.08 10.87 15.56
C SER A 55 -7.57 12.05 14.73
N LYS A 56 -7.23 11.84 13.46
CA LYS A 56 -6.81 12.92 12.54
C LYS A 56 -7.91 13.95 12.30
N TYR A 57 -9.16 13.51 12.07
CA TYR A 57 -10.29 14.42 11.90
C TYR A 57 -10.60 15.20 13.18
N LEU A 58 -10.61 14.53 14.34
CA LEU A 58 -10.84 15.18 15.63
C LEU A 58 -9.78 16.25 15.89
N LYS A 59 -8.51 15.93 15.64
CA LYS A 59 -7.41 16.90 15.76
C LYS A 59 -7.64 18.12 14.87
N LEU A 60 -7.99 17.92 13.60
CA LEU A 60 -8.26 19.02 12.68
C LEU A 60 -9.42 19.90 13.17
N TYR A 61 -10.52 19.31 13.64
CA TYR A 61 -11.65 20.09 14.15
C TYR A 61 -11.29 20.89 15.40
N ASN A 62 -10.49 20.33 16.31
CA ASN A 62 -10.02 21.04 17.50
C ASN A 62 -8.99 22.15 17.19
N GLU A 63 -8.35 22.13 16.02
CA GLU A 63 -7.42 23.20 15.59
C GLU A 63 -8.14 24.38 14.93
N ILE A 64 -9.35 24.15 14.39
CA ILE A 64 -10.12 25.17 13.66
C ILE A 64 -11.17 25.85 14.55
N LEU A 65 -11.70 25.14 15.55
CA LEU A 65 -12.66 25.65 16.54
C LEU A 65 -11.93 26.29 17.74
#